data_AF-A0A6G0W6K7-F1
#
_entry.id   AF-A0A6G0W6K7-F1
#
_cell.length_a   1.000
_cell.length_b   1.000
_cell.length_c   1.000
_cell.angle_alpha   90.00
_cell.angle_beta   90.00
_cell.angle_gamma   90.00
#
_symmetry.space_group_name_H-M   'P 1'
#
loop_
_entity.id
_entity.type
_entity.pdbx_description
1 polymer ?
#
loop_
_entity_poly.entity_id
_entity_poly.type
_entity_poly.pdbx_seq_one_letter_code
_entity_poly.pdbx_strand_id
1 'polypeptide(L)' 'MWRHAKASMTQYSRKKHFYAGYLAKYMFLKSCRTSGLDPLSEFFQLARVVYDPSGQMQEVVVVEHSDSSNSDDSEDEFN' A
#
# COMPACT_ATOMS: atom_id res chain seq x y z
N MET A 1 -20.86 25.69 -17.92
CA MET A 1 -20.61 24.80 -19.08
C MET A 1 -19.56 23.76 -18.68
N TRP A 2 -19.98 22.65 -18.07
CA TRP A 2 -19.09 21.54 -17.75
C TRP A 2 -18.71 20.83 -19.04
N ARG A 3 -17.47 21.02 -19.48
CA ARG A 3 -16.93 20.33 -20.66
C ARG A 3 -16.60 18.92 -20.20
N HIS A 4 -17.45 17.97 -20.57
CA HIS A 4 -17.19 16.55 -20.42
C HIS A 4 -15.89 16.19 -21.15
N ALA A 5 -14.77 16.18 -20.43
CA ALA A 5 -13.59 15.46 -20.86
C ALA A 5 -13.90 13.97 -20.71
N LYS A 6 -14.63 13.41 -21.69
CA LYS A 6 -14.64 11.98 -21.97
C LYS A 6 -13.25 11.61 -22.46
N ALA A 7 -12.28 11.59 -21.55
CA ALA A 7 -11.06 10.82 -21.76
C ALA A 7 -11.52 9.38 -21.98
N SER A 8 -11.14 8.78 -23.11
CA SER A 8 -11.54 7.43 -23.42
C SER A 8 -11.06 6.50 -22.31
N MET A 9 -11.98 5.77 -21.70
CA MET A 9 -11.72 4.84 -20.60
C MET A 9 -10.70 3.74 -20.97
N THR A 10 -10.40 3.62 -22.27
CA THR A 10 -9.38 2.75 -22.88
C THR A 10 -7.93 3.23 -22.67
N GLN A 11 -7.69 4.50 -22.31
CA GLN A 11 -6.34 4.96 -21.94
C GLN A 11 -6.07 4.83 -20.43
N TYR A 12 -7.12 4.82 -19.61
CA TYR A 12 -7.05 4.59 -18.16
C TYR A 12 -6.69 3.14 -17.81
N SER A 13 -7.08 2.16 -18.63
CA SER A 13 -6.77 0.74 -18.41
C SER A 13 -5.30 0.39 -18.62
N ARG A 14 -4.52 1.17 -19.40
CA ARG A 14 -3.09 0.90 -19.64
C ARG A 14 -2.20 1.20 -18.42
N LYS A 15 -2.69 1.92 -17.41
CA LYS A 15 -1.97 2.17 -16.14
C LYS A 15 -2.37 1.23 -15.00
N LYS A 16 -3.30 0.27 -15.21
CA LYS A 16 -3.75 -0.67 -14.17
C LYS A 16 -2.61 -1.44 -13.50
N HIS A 17 -1.59 -1.83 -14.25
CA HIS A 17 -0.40 -2.49 -13.70
C HIS A 17 0.41 -1.61 -12.74
N PHE A 18 0.36 -0.29 -12.91
CA PHE A 18 1.07 0.65 -12.04
C PHE A 18 0.34 0.92 -10.73
N TYR A 19 -1.00 0.90 -10.73
CA TYR A 19 -1.79 1.21 -9.53
C TYR A 19 -1.54 0.22 -8.39
N ALA A 20 -1.34 -1.06 -8.70
CA ALA A 20 -1.02 -2.06 -7.69
C ALA A 20 0.29 -1.72 -6.95
N GLY A 21 1.35 -1.33 -7.68
CA GLY A 21 2.62 -0.93 -7.09
C GLY A 21 2.53 0.36 -6.27
N TYR A 22 1.80 1.37 -6.77
CA TYR A 22 1.57 2.61 -6.01
C TYR A 22 0.75 2.37 -4.75
N LEU A 23 -0.29 1.53 -4.82
CA LEU A 23 -1.11 1.17 -3.67
C LEU A 23 -0.31 0.38 -2.65
N ALA A 24 0.48 -0.60 -3.08
CA ALA A 24 1.37 -1.36 -2.20
C ALA A 24 2.38 -0.45 -1.49
N LYS A 25 3.02 0.47 -2.23
CA LYS A 25 3.93 1.47 -1.64
C LYS A 25 3.23 2.36 -0.62
N TYR A 26 2.03 2.84 -0.95
CA TYR A 26 1.25 3.70 -0.05
C TYR A 26 0.85 2.97 1.23
N MET A 27 0.32 1.75 1.11
CA MET A 27 -0.08 0.94 2.26
C MET A 27 1.12 0.58 3.14
N PHE A 28 2.25 0.22 2.54
CA PHE A 28 3.49 -0.03 3.26
C PHE A 28 3.95 1.21 4.06
N LEU A 29 4.05 2.37 3.41
CA LEU A 29 4.44 3.61 4.08
C LEU A 29 3.46 4.02 5.19
N LYS A 30 2.16 3.80 4.98
CA LYS A 30 1.15 4.05 5.99
C LYS A 30 1.36 3.15 7.21
N SER A 31 1.58 1.86 7.00
CA SER A 31 1.86 0.87 8.06
C SER A 31 3.12 1.25 8.87
N CYS A 32 4.22 1.58 8.19
CA CYS A 32 5.45 1.99 8.89
C CYS A 32 5.23 3.25 9.74
N ARG A 33 4.46 4.23 9.24
CA ARG A 33 4.16 5.46 9.99
C ARG A 33 3.28 5.20 11.20
N THR A 34 2.28 4.33 11.10
CA THR A 34 1.41 3.98 12.23
C THR A 34 2.17 3.22 13.32
N SER A 35 3.17 2.41 12.94
CA SER A 35 3.99 1.64 13.88
C SER A 35 5.25 2.39 14.34
N GLY A 36 5.51 3.61 13.86
CA GLY A 36 6.71 4.38 14.19
C GLY A 36 8.02 3.77 13.66
N LEU A 37 7.96 2.93 12.63
CA LEU A 37 9.11 2.22 12.05
C LEU A 37 9.73 3.02 10.89
N ASP A 38 11.04 2.87 10.71
CA ASP A 38 11.72 3.42 9.53
C ASP A 38 11.38 2.59 8.28
N PRO A 39 10.71 3.18 7.26
CA PRO A 39 10.27 2.41 6.10
C PRO A 39 11.41 1.82 5.28
N LEU A 40 12.60 2.42 5.31
CA LEU A 40 13.75 1.96 4.54
C LEU A 40 14.35 0.68 5.16
N SER A 41 14.50 0.65 6.47
CA SER A 41 14.91 -0.54 7.22
C SER A 41 13.93 -1.71 7.01
N GLU A 42 12.63 -1.47 7.17
CA GLU A 42 11.59 -2.49 7.00
C GLU A 42 11.55 -3.04 5.56
N PHE A 43 11.76 -2.17 4.57
CA PHE A 43 11.84 -2.60 3.18
C PHE A 43 13.02 -3.56 2.97
N PHE A 44 14.19 -3.28 3.54
CA PHE A 44 15.33 -4.19 3.43
C PHE A 44 15.12 -5.52 4.16
N GLN A 45 14.40 -5.54 5.29
CA GLN A 45 14.03 -6.78 5.95
C GLN A 45 13.14 -7.64 5.04
N LEU A 46 12.11 -7.05 4.43
CA LEU A 46 11.26 -7.73 3.46
C LEU A 46 12.06 -8.19 2.22
N ALA A 47 12.88 -7.30 1.66
CA ALA A 47 13.70 -7.61 0.50
C ALA A 47 14.69 -8.75 0.79
N ARG A 48 15.26 -8.82 1.98
CA ARG A 48 16.13 -9.92 2.41
C ARG A 48 15.40 -11.26 2.40
N VAL A 49 14.13 -11.29 2.82
CA VAL A 49 13.32 -12.52 2.82
C VAL A 49 12.98 -12.96 1.39
N VAL A 50 12.66 -12.00 0.52
CA VAL A 50 12.31 -12.25 -0.89
C VAL A 50 13.55 -12.59 -1.73
N TYR A 51 14.71 -12.04 -1.37
CA TYR A 51 15.92 -12.15 -2.16
C TYR A 51 16.54 -13.55 -2.03
N ASP A 52 16.34 -14.36 -3.06
CA ASP A 52 17.06 -15.61 -3.25
C ASP A 52 18.12 -15.43 -4.34
N PRO A 53 19.43 -15.49 -4.00
CA PRO A 53 20.50 -15.42 -4.99
C PRO A 53 20.52 -16.63 -5.95
N SER A 54 19.80 -17.71 -5.64
CA SER A 54 19.68 -18.92 -6.48
C SER A 54 18.44 -18.96 -7.38
N GLY A 55 17.57 -17.94 -7.30
CA GLY A 55 16.46 -17.72 -8.24
C GLY A 55 15.18 -18.53 -7.99
N GLN A 56 15.06 -19.22 -6.85
CA GLN A 56 13.82 -19.90 -6.45
C GLN A 56 12.96 -18.93 -5.64
N MET A 57 12.05 -18.22 -6.30
CA MET A 57 11.11 -17.32 -5.62
C MET A 57 10.29 -18.11 -4.58
N GLN A 58 10.51 -17.84 -3.30
CA GLN A 58 9.65 -18.34 -2.24
C GLN A 58 8.48 -17.38 -2.03
N GLU A 59 7.28 -17.94 -1.89
CA GLU A 59 6.06 -17.22 -1.59
C GLU A 59 6.13 -16.67 -0.15
N VAL A 60 6.19 -15.34 -0.01
CA VAL A 60 6.30 -14.70 1.31
C VAL A 60 4.95 -14.69 1.98
N VAL A 61 4.81 -15.46 3.06
CA VAL A 61 3.68 -15.37 4.00
C VAL A 61 3.90 -14.14 4.88
N VAL A 62 3.12 -13.08 4.65
CA VAL A 62 3.11 -11.90 5.51
C VAL A 62 2.45 -12.27 6.83
N VAL A 63 3.23 -12.28 7.91
CA VAL A 63 2.69 -12.43 9.28
C VAL A 63 2.08 -11.09 9.69
N GLU A 64 0.76 -10.99 9.66
CA GLU A 64 0.04 -9.82 10.15
C GLU A 64 0.24 -9.70 11.68
N HIS A 65 0.94 -8.67 12.13
CA HIS A 65 0.92 -8.27 13.53
C HIS A 65 -0.32 -7.41 13.75
N SER A 66 -1.38 -8.03 14.27
CA SER A 66 -2.65 -7.39 14.58
C SER A 66 -2.59 -6.67 15.93
N ASP A 67 -1.97 -5.49 15.95
CA ASP A 67 -2.21 -4.56 17.06
C ASP A 67 -3.57 -3.90 16.87
N SER A 68 -4.57 -4.57 17.43
CA SER A 68 -5.91 -4.03 17.66
C SER A 68 -5.81 -2.82 18.58
N SER A 69 -5.96 -1.62 18.03
CA SER A 69 -6.41 -0.46 18.77
C SER A 69 -7.57 0.19 18.03
N ASN A 70 -8.78 -0.28 18.36
CA ASN A 70 -9.99 0.50 18.11
C ASN A 70 -9.85 1.82 18.86
N SER A 71 -9.75 2.92 18.12
CA SER A 71 -10.09 4.25 18.64
C SER A 71 -11.33 4.70 17.89
N ASP A 72 -12.47 4.50 18.55
CA ASP A 72 -13.77 5.07 18.24
C ASP A 72 -13.64 6.59 18.38
N ASP A 73 -13.71 7.31 17.26
CA ASP A 73 -13.72 8.78 17.23
C ASP A 73 -15.09 9.22 16.73
N SER A 74 -16.04 9.16 17.66
CA SER A 74 -17.37 9.75 17.55
C SER A 74 -17.31 11.16 18.12
N GLU A 75 -17.42 12.22 17.31
CA GLU A 75 -17.92 13.61 17.55
C GLU A 75 -17.81 14.34 16.17
N ASP A 76 -18.64 15.23 15.64
CA ASP A 76 -19.87 15.89 16.06
C ASP A 76 -20.51 16.61 14.85
N GLU A 77 -21.84 16.72 14.93
CA GLU A 77 -22.78 17.71 14.37
C GLU A 77 -22.23 18.92 13.56
N PHE A 78 -22.73 19.11 12.32
CA PHE A 78 -22.79 20.44 11.67
C PHE A 78 -24.09 20.61 10.86
N ASN A 79 -25.06 21.24 11.53
CA ASN A 79 -26.17 22.10 11.11
C ASN A 79 -26.72 22.02 9.67
#